data_AF-A0A2R4VS70-F1
#
_entry.id   AF-A0A2R4VS70-F1
#
_cell.length_a   1.000
_cell.length_b   1.000
_cell.length_c   1.000
_cell.angle_alpha   90.00
_cell.angle_beta   90.00
_cell.angle_gamma   90.00
#
_symmetry.space_group_name_H-M   'P 1'
#
loop_
_entity.id
_entity.type
_entity.pdbx_description
1 polymer ?
#
loop_
_entity_poly.entity_id
_entity_poly.type
_entity_poly.pdbx_seq_one_letter_code
_entity_poly.pdbx_strand_id
1 'polypeptide(L)'
;MLKGAIEYAPSTFEERGAAVAFTTPLLSQTRVRRGERSKLEVLIPSLSQGMGIYVVAWKSVPEMVSMTMHDRYLHDLIVKEDACAPHEIRRATLRAARRGLAGPKAAQAARLALEEDEEQSTLTHYLLILSILKAVGLESPEMLKAGIDTDEGQRLTRDLMTRAAESLRMDAALLYSRLADIAAVAAPVGLARSPKPGRLRRGLTDLMGFRDSLTDWARDVPSDAAPVAAFCAEVAQHTIAIGEKVLGDFHRRIEAIGPLMRDWDSGIVRVRAQAARMAWLLDGWSHITGAWEVAQTEDRHQQAAAVNDLFRTLPLLPRTESSRDFVEDAKQVKQAHRRSVRMLEDWRTGQMDIDAIRRIEAVKARSP
;
A
#
# COMPACT_ATOMS: atom_id res chain seq x y z
N MET A 1 -22.57 12.92 -17.48
CA MET A 1 -21.77 13.05 -18.73
C MET A 1 -20.33 12.73 -18.41
N LEU A 2 -19.78 11.66 -19.00
CA LEU A 2 -18.34 11.39 -18.95
C LEU A 2 -17.62 12.54 -19.65
N LYS A 3 -16.72 13.24 -18.95
CA LYS A 3 -15.67 13.98 -19.67
C LYS A 3 -14.87 12.93 -20.44
N GLY A 4 -14.55 13.20 -21.71
CA GLY A 4 -13.79 12.26 -22.55
C GLY A 4 -12.51 11.79 -21.86
N ALA A 5 -12.05 10.59 -22.18
CA ALA A 5 -10.87 10.02 -21.55
C ALA A 5 -9.67 10.96 -21.73
N ILE A 6 -9.07 11.41 -20.64
CA ILE A 6 -7.94 12.35 -20.67
C ILE A 6 -6.63 11.58 -20.65
N GLU A 7 -5.62 12.13 -21.30
CA GLU A 7 -4.24 11.65 -21.15
C GLU A 7 -3.79 11.87 -19.71
N TYR A 8 -3.34 10.80 -19.06
CA TYR A 8 -3.06 10.81 -17.64
C TYR A 8 -1.58 10.54 -17.35
N ALA A 9 -0.88 11.59 -16.93
CA ALA A 9 0.50 11.54 -16.48
C ALA A 9 0.60 12.28 -15.12
N PRO A 10 0.43 11.58 -13.98
CA PRO A 10 0.41 12.22 -12.68
C PRO A 10 1.80 12.76 -12.32
N SER A 11 1.85 14.00 -11.87
CA SER A 11 3.09 14.63 -11.41
C SER A 11 3.44 14.17 -10.00
N THR A 12 2.45 14.03 -9.12
CA THR A 12 2.62 13.62 -7.71
C THR A 12 1.82 12.35 -7.37
N PHE A 13 2.04 11.81 -6.17
CA PHE A 13 1.26 10.67 -5.67
C PHE A 13 -0.21 11.02 -5.40
N GLU A 14 -0.48 12.22 -4.90
CA GLU A 14 -1.82 12.71 -4.63
C GLU A 14 -2.62 12.85 -5.95
N GLU A 15 -1.96 13.35 -6.99
CA GLU A 15 -2.54 13.35 -8.34
C GLU A 15 -2.75 11.92 -8.83
N ARG A 16 -1.82 10.99 -8.54
CA ARG A 16 -1.94 9.57 -8.91
C ARG A 16 -3.19 8.92 -8.29
N GLY A 17 -3.50 9.26 -7.04
CA GLY A 17 -4.57 8.69 -6.23
C GLY A 17 -4.22 7.34 -5.61
N ALA A 18 -4.92 6.98 -4.54
CA ALA A 18 -4.75 5.75 -3.78
C ALA A 18 -5.60 4.61 -4.36
N ALA A 19 -5.03 3.42 -4.47
CA ALA A 19 -5.68 2.27 -5.09
C ALA A 19 -6.81 1.71 -4.20
N VAL A 20 -7.98 1.49 -4.80
CA VAL A 20 -9.16 0.90 -4.13
C VAL A 20 -9.33 -0.54 -4.59
N ALA A 21 -9.32 -1.47 -3.64
CA ALA A 21 -9.45 -2.90 -3.91
C ALA A 21 -10.93 -3.32 -4.01
N PHE A 22 -11.63 -2.82 -5.02
CA PHE A 22 -12.98 -3.29 -5.38
C PHE A 22 -12.94 -4.71 -5.96
N THR A 23 -14.04 -5.48 -5.77
CA THR A 23 -14.23 -6.81 -6.37
C THR A 23 -14.94 -6.78 -7.72
N THR A 24 -15.63 -5.67 -8.03
CA THR A 24 -16.24 -5.40 -9.34
C THR A 24 -15.12 -5.23 -10.37
N PRO A 25 -15.04 -6.08 -11.43
CA PRO A 25 -13.89 -6.10 -12.33
C PRO A 25 -13.57 -4.77 -13.02
N LEU A 26 -14.59 -3.97 -13.33
CA LEU A 26 -14.42 -2.64 -13.94
C LEU A 26 -13.83 -1.60 -12.97
N LEU A 27 -14.01 -1.80 -11.67
CA LEU A 27 -13.57 -0.88 -10.62
C LEU A 27 -12.30 -1.37 -9.92
N SER A 28 -11.86 -2.60 -10.19
CA SER A 28 -10.69 -3.18 -9.52
C SER A 28 -9.45 -2.33 -9.75
N GLN A 29 -8.76 -1.99 -8.65
CA GLN A 29 -7.57 -1.13 -8.63
C GLN A 29 -7.77 0.27 -9.23
N THR A 30 -9.02 0.74 -9.32
CA THR A 30 -9.27 2.16 -9.58
C THR A 30 -8.69 3.02 -8.46
N ARG A 31 -8.31 4.25 -8.79
CA ARG A 31 -7.61 5.13 -7.85
C ARG A 31 -8.50 6.27 -7.39
N VAL A 32 -8.58 6.49 -6.08
CA VAL A 32 -9.32 7.61 -5.49
C VAL A 32 -8.37 8.74 -5.14
N ARG A 33 -8.78 9.97 -5.40
CA ARG A 33 -8.03 11.17 -5.01
C ARG A 33 -8.96 12.32 -4.67
N ARG A 34 -8.37 13.39 -4.14
CA ARG A 34 -9.06 14.68 -4.01
C ARG A 34 -8.93 15.44 -5.32
N GLY A 35 -10.06 15.71 -5.96
CA GLY A 35 -10.17 16.54 -7.14
C GLY A 35 -10.35 18.02 -6.81
N GLU A 36 -10.89 18.77 -7.77
CA GLU A 36 -11.21 20.18 -7.60
C GLU A 36 -12.17 20.41 -6.42
N ARG A 37 -11.93 21.49 -5.65
CA ARG A 37 -12.70 21.85 -4.44
C ARG A 37 -12.68 20.76 -3.35
N SER A 38 -11.62 19.96 -3.28
CA SER A 38 -11.38 18.95 -2.25
C SER A 38 -12.42 17.82 -2.21
N LYS A 39 -13.18 17.61 -3.29
CA LYS A 39 -14.14 16.51 -3.40
C LYS A 39 -13.46 15.23 -3.86
N LEU A 40 -13.93 14.08 -3.38
CA LEU A 40 -13.45 12.79 -3.84
C LEU A 40 -13.85 12.53 -5.30
N GLU A 41 -12.89 12.08 -6.08
CA GLU A 41 -13.07 11.58 -7.44
C GLU A 41 -12.33 10.25 -7.60
N VAL A 42 -12.85 9.41 -8.49
CA VAL A 42 -12.23 8.14 -8.88
C VAL A 42 -11.67 8.25 -10.30
N LEU A 43 -10.52 7.63 -10.47
CA LEU A 43 -9.80 7.48 -11.71
C LEU A 43 -10.01 6.06 -12.20
N ILE A 44 -10.79 5.94 -13.27
CA ILE A 44 -11.12 4.66 -13.89
C ILE A 44 -10.27 4.52 -15.16
N PRO A 45 -9.34 3.55 -15.24
CA PRO A 45 -8.61 3.27 -16.46
C PRO A 45 -9.58 3.04 -17.62
N SER A 46 -9.32 3.65 -18.78
CA SER A 46 -10.15 3.47 -19.96
C SER A 46 -10.24 1.98 -20.33
N LEU A 47 -11.46 1.52 -20.51
CA LEU A 47 -11.80 0.19 -21.03
C LEU A 47 -11.56 0.10 -22.55
N SER A 48 -11.56 1.24 -23.24
CA SER A 48 -11.14 1.32 -24.65
C SER A 48 -9.63 1.30 -24.73
N GLN A 49 -9.06 0.74 -25.80
CA GLN A 49 -7.63 0.44 -25.94
C GLN A 49 -6.67 1.63 -25.67
N GLY A 50 -7.12 2.88 -25.52
CA GLY A 50 -6.30 4.06 -25.15
C GLY A 50 -5.69 4.04 -23.73
N MET A 51 -4.75 4.96 -23.45
CA MET A 51 -4.19 5.25 -22.11
C MET A 51 -5.03 6.32 -21.36
N GLY A 52 -6.28 6.50 -21.78
CA GLY A 52 -7.14 7.50 -21.20
C GLY A 52 -7.60 7.09 -19.80
N ILE A 53 -7.80 8.06 -18.93
CA ILE A 53 -8.48 7.85 -17.64
C ILE A 53 -9.78 8.63 -17.64
N TYR A 54 -10.84 7.98 -17.15
CA TYR A 54 -12.08 8.65 -16.82
C TYR A 54 -12.01 9.17 -15.39
N VAL A 55 -12.15 10.48 -15.24
CA VAL A 55 -12.28 11.13 -13.94
C VAL A 55 -13.76 11.26 -13.62
N VAL A 56 -14.19 10.56 -12.58
CA VAL A 56 -15.60 10.46 -12.21
C VAL A 56 -15.77 10.94 -10.77
N ALA A 57 -16.78 11.78 -10.51
CA ALA A 57 -17.11 12.18 -9.16
C ALA A 57 -17.47 10.94 -8.33
N TRP A 58 -16.91 10.80 -7.13
CA TRP A 58 -17.07 9.58 -6.32
C TRP A 58 -18.53 9.20 -6.09
N LYS A 59 -19.39 10.20 -5.86
CA LYS A 59 -20.83 9.99 -5.64
C LYS A 59 -21.58 9.39 -6.83
N SER A 60 -21.06 9.55 -8.05
CA SER A 60 -21.71 9.08 -9.28
C SER A 60 -21.32 7.65 -9.66
N VAL A 61 -20.35 7.03 -8.97
CA VAL A 61 -19.87 5.68 -9.29
C VAL A 61 -20.98 4.62 -9.22
N PRO A 62 -21.84 4.57 -8.19
CA PRO A 62 -22.90 3.55 -8.10
C PRO A 62 -23.98 3.67 -9.18
N GLU A 63 -24.15 4.85 -9.78
CA GLU A 63 -25.08 5.08 -10.89
C GLU A 63 -24.51 4.62 -12.23
N MET A 64 -23.18 4.51 -12.33
CA MET A 64 -22.48 4.17 -13.57
C MET A 64 -22.15 2.69 -13.70
N VAL A 65 -21.93 2.00 -12.57
CA VAL A 65 -21.51 0.59 -12.56
C VAL A 65 -22.31 -0.17 -11.51
N SER A 66 -22.82 -1.35 -11.91
CA SER A 66 -23.42 -2.30 -10.97
C SER A 66 -22.36 -2.89 -10.04
N MET A 67 -22.28 -2.35 -8.82
CA MET A 67 -21.30 -2.76 -7.80
C MET A 67 -21.78 -3.97 -6.99
N THR A 68 -20.83 -4.83 -6.60
CA THR A 68 -21.06 -5.89 -5.60
C THR A 68 -21.49 -5.29 -4.25
N MET A 69 -22.12 -6.10 -3.39
CA MET A 69 -22.50 -5.65 -2.04
C MET A 69 -21.28 -5.22 -1.21
N HIS A 70 -20.16 -5.93 -1.35
CA HIS A 70 -18.88 -5.56 -0.73
C HIS A 70 -18.44 -4.17 -1.19
N ASP A 71 -18.48 -3.92 -2.49
CA ASP A 71 -18.00 -2.66 -3.07
C ASP A 71 -18.90 -1.49 -2.72
N ARG A 72 -20.23 -1.66 -2.68
CA ARG A 72 -21.16 -0.62 -2.20
C ARG A 72 -20.84 -0.24 -0.76
N TYR A 73 -20.60 -1.22 0.11
CA TYR A 73 -20.23 -0.97 1.49
C TYR A 73 -18.87 -0.26 1.62
N LEU A 74 -17.87 -0.67 0.84
CA LEU A 74 -16.56 -0.02 0.80
C LEU A 74 -16.67 1.42 0.29
N HIS A 75 -17.51 1.66 -0.73
CA HIS A 75 -17.77 2.98 -1.29
C HIS A 75 -18.32 3.95 -0.24
N ASP A 76 -19.35 3.53 0.49
CA ASP A 76 -19.96 4.31 1.57
C ASP A 76 -18.95 4.58 2.71
N LEU A 77 -18.13 3.59 3.04
CA LEU A 77 -17.13 3.71 4.10
C LEU A 77 -16.05 4.74 3.77
N ILE A 78 -15.56 4.77 2.53
CA ILE A 78 -14.57 5.74 2.07
C ILE A 78 -15.12 7.17 2.15
N VAL A 79 -16.40 7.39 1.77
CA VAL A 79 -17.05 8.70 1.92
C VAL A 79 -17.16 9.10 3.39
N LYS A 80 -17.63 8.17 4.23
CA LYS A 80 -17.87 8.44 5.65
C LYS A 80 -16.58 8.79 6.39
N GLU A 81 -15.47 8.14 6.04
CA GLU A 81 -14.15 8.39 6.63
C GLU A 81 -13.37 9.52 5.94
N ASP A 82 -13.91 10.08 4.83
CA ASP A 82 -13.21 11.03 3.95
C ASP A 82 -11.79 10.56 3.56
N ALA A 83 -11.67 9.25 3.33
CA ALA A 83 -10.39 8.56 3.13
C ALA A 83 -9.84 8.83 1.71
N CYS A 84 -8.57 9.20 1.62
CA CYS A 84 -7.91 9.51 0.35
C CYS A 84 -6.42 9.12 0.29
N ALA A 85 -5.80 8.75 1.41
CA ALA A 85 -4.42 8.27 1.48
C ALA A 85 -4.37 6.73 1.53
N PRO A 86 -3.27 6.08 1.08
CA PRO A 86 -3.16 4.62 1.01
C PRO A 86 -3.49 3.89 2.31
N HIS A 87 -3.04 4.43 3.45
CA HIS A 87 -3.29 3.83 4.75
C HIS A 87 -4.77 3.92 5.18
N GLU A 88 -5.46 4.99 4.79
CA GLU A 88 -6.90 5.18 5.05
C GLU A 88 -7.73 4.25 4.18
N ILE A 89 -7.40 4.17 2.88
CA ILE A 89 -8.08 3.28 1.93
C ILE A 89 -7.86 1.81 2.28
N ARG A 90 -6.64 1.42 2.68
CA ARG A 90 -6.39 0.06 3.20
C ARG A 90 -7.23 -0.23 4.43
N ARG A 91 -7.29 0.70 5.40
CA ARG A 91 -8.12 0.51 6.61
C ARG A 91 -9.59 0.32 6.27
N ALA A 92 -10.13 1.14 5.36
CA ALA A 92 -11.51 1.01 4.90
C ALA A 92 -11.73 -0.34 4.18
N THR A 93 -10.78 -0.75 3.33
CA THR A 93 -10.81 -2.03 2.61
C THR A 93 -10.85 -3.23 3.56
N LEU A 94 -10.00 -3.26 4.58
CA LEU A 94 -9.99 -4.34 5.58
C LEU A 94 -11.27 -4.36 6.41
N ARG A 95 -11.76 -3.19 6.83
CA ARG A 95 -13.03 -3.08 7.55
C ARG A 95 -14.21 -3.60 6.73
N ALA A 96 -14.25 -3.29 5.44
CA ALA A 96 -15.25 -3.83 4.52
C ALA A 96 -15.11 -5.35 4.36
N ALA A 97 -13.90 -5.85 4.09
CA ALA A 97 -13.65 -7.27 3.87
C ALA A 97 -13.98 -8.13 5.10
N ARG A 98 -13.68 -7.65 6.31
CA ARG A 98 -13.99 -8.32 7.59
C ARG A 98 -15.50 -8.61 7.78
N ARG A 99 -16.39 -7.90 7.06
CA ARG A 99 -17.84 -8.16 7.07
C ARG A 99 -18.26 -9.46 6.40
N GLY A 100 -17.38 -10.10 5.62
CA GLY A 100 -17.72 -11.34 4.89
C GLY A 100 -18.39 -11.12 3.54
N LEU A 101 -18.55 -9.87 3.10
CA LEU A 101 -19.23 -9.54 1.84
C LEU A 101 -18.45 -9.96 0.58
N ALA A 102 -17.13 -10.13 0.68
CA ALA A 102 -16.25 -10.66 -0.36
C ALA A 102 -15.86 -12.14 -0.11
N GLY A 103 -16.68 -12.86 0.66
CA GLY A 103 -16.47 -14.26 1.00
C GLY A 103 -15.66 -14.51 2.29
N PRO A 104 -15.71 -15.76 2.82
CA PRO A 104 -15.15 -16.10 4.12
C PRO A 104 -13.62 -16.03 4.17
N LYS A 105 -12.94 -16.38 3.07
CA LYS A 105 -11.47 -16.33 2.98
C LYS A 105 -10.96 -14.89 3.07
N ALA A 106 -11.57 -13.96 2.32
CA ALA A 106 -11.23 -12.55 2.36
C ALA A 106 -11.52 -11.93 3.74
N ALA A 107 -12.61 -12.33 4.40
CA ALA A 107 -12.90 -11.88 5.75
C ALA A 107 -11.88 -12.38 6.79
N GLN A 108 -11.46 -13.64 6.68
CA GLN A 108 -10.43 -14.19 7.57
C GLN A 108 -9.08 -13.50 7.36
N ALA A 109 -8.66 -13.32 6.10
CA ALA A 109 -7.45 -12.59 5.76
C ALA A 109 -7.48 -11.15 6.31
N ALA A 110 -8.63 -10.47 6.22
CA ALA A 110 -8.79 -9.14 6.76
C ALA A 110 -8.75 -9.07 8.30
N ARG A 111 -9.22 -10.10 9.01
CA ARG A 111 -9.10 -10.19 10.48
C ARG A 111 -7.63 -10.36 10.89
N LEU A 112 -6.95 -11.32 10.28
CA LEU A 112 -5.53 -11.57 10.52
C LEU A 112 -4.69 -10.32 10.24
N ALA A 113 -4.95 -9.62 9.13
CA ALA A 113 -4.22 -8.40 8.79
C ALA A 113 -4.45 -7.25 9.79
N LEU A 114 -5.64 -7.16 10.39
CA LEU A 114 -5.94 -6.17 11.43
C LEU A 114 -5.30 -6.56 12.77
N GLU A 115 -5.34 -7.84 13.14
CA GLU A 115 -4.67 -8.37 14.33
C GLU A 115 -3.15 -8.18 14.23
N GLU A 116 -2.55 -8.45 13.07
CA GLU A 116 -1.13 -8.17 12.82
C GLU A 116 -0.79 -6.67 12.92
N ASP A 117 -1.67 -5.78 12.45
CA ASP A 117 -1.46 -4.33 12.59
C ASP A 117 -1.47 -3.92 14.07
N GLU A 118 -2.34 -4.51 14.89
CA GLU A 118 -2.41 -4.28 16.34
C GLU A 118 -1.17 -4.83 17.06
N GLU A 119 -0.76 -6.08 16.78
CA GLU A 119 0.47 -6.67 17.30
C GLU A 119 1.71 -5.84 16.95
N GLN A 120 1.80 -5.40 15.69
CA GLN A 120 2.93 -4.60 15.20
C GLN A 120 2.98 -3.23 15.87
N SER A 121 1.81 -2.62 16.14
CA SER A 121 1.71 -1.37 16.88
C SER A 121 2.24 -1.52 18.30
N THR A 122 1.81 -2.56 19.03
CA THR A 122 2.28 -2.87 20.39
C THR A 122 3.78 -3.13 20.43
N LEU A 123 4.29 -3.97 19.53
CA LEU A 123 5.73 -4.26 19.42
C LEU A 123 6.54 -3.00 19.11
N THR A 124 6.08 -2.17 18.19
CA THR A 124 6.78 -0.94 17.81
C THR A 124 6.82 0.06 18.97
N HIS A 125 5.71 0.23 19.69
CA HIS A 125 5.64 1.09 20.86
C HIS A 125 6.65 0.64 21.92
N TYR A 126 6.70 -0.66 22.19
CA TYR A 126 7.65 -1.24 23.14
C TYR A 126 9.12 -1.00 22.74
N LEU A 127 9.48 -1.32 21.50
CA LEU A 127 10.86 -1.15 21.03
C LEU A 127 11.30 0.32 21.02
N LEU A 128 10.36 1.26 20.83
CA LEU A 128 10.64 2.69 20.94
C LEU A 128 10.88 3.13 22.39
N ILE A 129 10.14 2.59 23.37
CA ILE A 129 10.43 2.80 24.79
C ILE A 129 11.86 2.38 25.09
N LEU A 130 12.25 1.16 24.71
CA LEU A 130 13.62 0.67 24.87
C LEU A 130 14.65 1.59 24.22
N SER A 131 14.34 2.08 23.02
CA SER A 131 15.24 2.99 22.28
C SER A 131 15.40 4.33 22.99
N ILE A 132 14.33 4.89 23.57
CA ILE A 132 14.37 6.13 24.35
C ILE A 132 15.19 5.94 25.62
N LEU A 133 14.91 4.89 26.40
CA LEU A 133 15.64 4.58 27.63
C LEU A 133 17.13 4.40 27.36
N LYS A 134 17.47 3.67 26.29
CA LYS A 134 18.86 3.53 25.83
C LYS A 134 19.50 4.87 25.48
N ALA A 135 18.78 5.75 24.79
CA ALA A 135 19.32 7.05 24.37
C ALA A 135 19.67 7.98 25.55
N VAL A 136 19.09 7.74 26.73
CA VAL A 136 19.39 8.49 27.98
C VAL A 136 20.24 7.69 28.98
N GLY A 137 20.69 6.48 28.62
CA GLY A 137 21.52 5.63 29.48
C GLY A 137 20.78 4.92 30.62
N LEU A 138 19.46 4.75 30.51
CA LEU A 138 18.61 4.08 31.50
C LEU A 138 18.25 2.63 31.12
N GLU A 139 19.22 1.87 30.59
CA GLU A 139 19.00 0.45 30.26
C GLU A 139 18.76 -0.37 31.55
N SER A 140 17.59 -1.01 31.68
CA SER A 140 17.28 -1.92 32.79
C SER A 140 17.01 -3.34 32.27
N PRO A 141 17.87 -4.32 32.60
CA PRO A 141 17.61 -5.74 32.35
C PRO A 141 16.40 -6.27 33.13
N GLU A 142 16.00 -5.62 34.23
CA GLU A 142 14.82 -6.01 35.01
C GLU A 142 13.52 -5.75 34.25
N MET A 143 13.45 -4.68 33.45
CA MET A 143 12.28 -4.38 32.63
C MET A 143 12.00 -5.46 31.58
N LEU A 144 13.05 -6.06 31.01
CA LEU A 144 12.93 -7.19 30.09
C LEU A 144 12.45 -8.47 30.80
N LYS A 145 12.78 -8.64 32.08
CA LYS A 145 12.42 -9.83 32.88
C LYS A 145 11.01 -9.76 33.47
N ALA A 146 10.56 -8.58 33.89
CA ALA A 146 9.26 -8.41 34.54
C ALA A 146 8.07 -8.64 33.59
N GLY A 147 8.27 -8.51 32.28
CA GLY A 147 7.20 -8.61 31.28
C GLY A 147 6.30 -7.36 31.32
N ILE A 148 6.13 -6.69 30.19
CA ILE A 148 5.53 -5.35 30.14
C ILE A 148 4.02 -5.34 30.31
N ASP A 149 3.39 -6.47 30.02
CA ASP A 149 1.95 -6.63 30.21
C ASP A 149 1.59 -6.90 31.69
N THR A 150 2.58 -7.04 32.57
CA THR A 150 2.34 -7.17 34.02
C THR A 150 2.22 -5.81 34.69
N ASP A 151 1.43 -5.73 35.76
CA ASP A 151 1.29 -4.50 36.55
C ASP A 151 2.65 -3.98 37.06
N GLU A 152 3.56 -4.89 37.39
CA GLU A 152 4.92 -4.57 37.83
C GLU A 152 5.75 -3.98 36.68
N GLY A 153 5.75 -4.61 35.51
CA GLY A 153 6.44 -4.12 34.31
C GLY A 153 5.92 -2.76 33.85
N GLN A 154 4.61 -2.52 33.92
CA GLN A 154 4.01 -1.22 33.63
C GLN A 154 4.45 -0.14 34.63
N ARG A 155 4.50 -0.45 35.92
CA ARG A 155 4.99 0.49 36.95
C ARG A 155 6.45 0.85 36.72
N LEU A 156 7.30 -0.15 36.46
CA LEU A 156 8.72 0.05 36.19
C LEU A 156 8.94 0.87 34.91
N THR A 157 8.18 0.57 33.84
CA THR A 157 8.22 1.35 32.60
C THR A 157 7.85 2.82 32.86
N ARG A 158 6.82 3.07 33.70
CA ARG A 158 6.41 4.44 34.05
C ARG A 158 7.49 5.20 34.82
N ASP A 159 8.12 4.57 35.79
CA ASP A 159 9.23 5.17 36.56
C ASP A 159 10.42 5.51 35.64
N LEU A 160 10.87 4.55 34.84
CA LEU A 160 12.00 4.73 33.91
C LEU A 160 11.73 5.81 32.86
N MET A 161 10.51 5.87 32.32
CA MET A 161 10.12 6.91 31.37
C MET A 161 10.02 8.30 32.01
N THR A 162 9.66 8.38 33.30
CA THR A 162 9.67 9.67 34.04
C THR A 162 11.10 10.18 34.17
N ARG A 163 12.03 9.31 34.57
CA ARG A 163 13.47 9.63 34.64
C ARG A 163 14.08 9.94 33.28
N ALA A 164 13.59 9.30 32.21
CA ALA A 164 13.99 9.61 30.84
C ALA A 164 13.52 11.01 30.43
N ALA A 165 12.30 11.40 30.80
CA ALA A 165 11.77 12.74 30.54
C ALA A 165 12.62 13.82 31.25
N GLU A 166 12.99 13.60 32.50
CA GLU A 166 13.91 14.48 33.24
C GLU A 166 15.27 14.61 32.53
N SER A 167 15.85 13.49 32.09
CA SER A 167 17.13 13.46 31.37
C SER A 167 17.07 14.19 30.02
N LEU A 168 15.92 14.12 29.35
CA LEU A 168 15.65 14.86 28.11
C LEU A 168 15.18 16.31 28.35
N ARG A 169 15.03 16.72 29.61
CA ARG A 169 14.52 18.04 30.04
C ARG A 169 13.15 18.35 29.44
N MET A 170 12.24 17.39 29.50
CA MET A 170 10.87 17.53 29.02
C MET A 170 9.86 17.00 30.04
N ASP A 171 8.63 17.49 29.92
CA ASP A 171 7.50 16.94 30.65
C ASP A 171 7.24 15.47 30.28
N ALA A 172 6.91 14.65 31.28
CA ALA A 172 6.68 13.22 31.07
C ALA A 172 5.46 12.95 30.18
N ALA A 173 4.36 13.70 30.35
CA ALA A 173 3.17 13.55 29.51
C ALA A 173 3.46 13.94 28.06
N LEU A 174 4.28 14.97 27.84
CA LEU A 174 4.77 15.32 26.50
C LEU A 174 5.61 14.19 25.89
N LEU A 175 6.52 13.55 26.64
CA LEU A 175 7.30 12.41 26.15
C LEU A 175 6.39 11.24 25.73
N TYR A 176 5.39 10.90 26.55
CA TYR A 176 4.41 9.86 26.21
C TYR A 176 3.60 10.19 24.96
N SER A 177 3.16 11.44 24.81
CA SER A 177 2.45 11.89 23.61
C SER A 177 3.32 11.76 22.36
N ARG A 178 4.59 12.19 22.42
CA ARG A 178 5.54 12.06 21.31
C ARG A 178 5.84 10.59 20.97
N LEU A 179 5.98 9.75 21.98
CA LEU A 179 6.16 8.31 21.83
C LEU A 179 4.95 7.67 21.12
N ALA A 180 3.73 8.01 21.53
CA ALA A 180 2.52 7.49 20.90
C ALA A 180 2.45 7.91 19.41
N ASP A 181 2.74 9.18 19.13
CA ASP A 181 2.77 9.74 17.79
C ASP A 181 3.78 9.04 16.88
N ILE A 182 5.01 8.88 17.32
CA ILE A 182 6.05 8.23 16.51
C ILE A 182 5.82 6.73 16.38
N ALA A 183 5.27 6.07 17.40
CA ALA A 183 4.89 4.66 17.32
C ALA A 183 3.81 4.42 16.25
N ALA A 184 2.77 5.26 16.20
CA ALA A 184 1.72 5.17 15.19
C ALA A 184 2.26 5.34 13.75
N VAL A 185 3.25 6.22 13.56
CA VAL A 185 3.89 6.46 12.26
C VAL A 185 4.87 5.34 11.90
N ALA A 186 5.60 4.81 12.88
CA ALA A 186 6.62 3.79 12.66
C ALA A 186 6.08 2.38 12.55
N ALA A 187 4.95 2.05 13.19
CA ALA A 187 4.42 0.69 13.21
C ALA A 187 4.24 0.08 11.82
N PRO A 188 3.69 0.79 10.82
CA PRO A 188 3.49 0.20 9.51
C PRO A 188 4.78 0.04 8.68
N VAL A 189 5.81 0.84 8.95
CA VAL A 189 7.15 0.70 8.35
C VAL A 189 7.95 -0.39 9.06
N GLY A 190 7.83 -0.46 10.38
CA GLY A 190 8.64 -1.26 11.27
C GLY A 190 9.99 -0.61 11.59
N LEU A 191 10.58 -1.02 12.71
CA LEU A 191 11.91 -0.60 13.12
C LEU A 191 13.00 -1.49 12.49
N ALA A 192 14.20 -0.95 12.28
CA ALA A 192 15.30 -1.66 11.62
C ALA A 192 15.62 -3.01 12.29
N ARG A 193 15.68 -3.01 13.63
CA ARG A 193 16.02 -4.16 14.48
C ARG A 193 14.80 -4.90 15.04
N SER A 194 13.61 -4.62 14.51
CA SER A 194 12.41 -5.36 14.92
C SER A 194 12.50 -6.83 14.47
N PRO A 195 12.17 -7.80 15.33
CA PRO A 195 12.13 -9.22 14.93
C PRO A 195 11.02 -9.49 13.91
N LYS A 196 9.94 -8.70 13.93
CA LYS A 196 8.88 -8.72 12.92
C LYS A 196 8.97 -7.45 12.05
N PRO A 197 9.21 -7.54 10.73
CA PRO A 197 9.21 -6.37 9.85
C PRO A 197 7.80 -5.77 9.76
N GLY A 198 7.68 -4.44 9.68
CA GLY A 198 6.39 -3.78 9.46
C GLY A 198 5.84 -4.09 8.06
N ARG A 199 4.53 -3.93 7.86
CA ARG A 199 3.85 -4.33 6.61
C ARG A 199 4.40 -3.65 5.35
N LEU A 200 4.88 -2.40 5.41
CA LEU A 200 5.48 -1.73 4.25
C LEU A 200 6.84 -2.32 3.91
N ARG A 201 7.62 -2.73 4.92
CA ARG A 201 8.88 -3.44 4.68
C ARG A 201 8.62 -4.81 4.07
N ARG A 202 7.59 -5.54 4.54
CA ARG A 202 7.15 -6.80 3.93
C ARG A 202 6.74 -6.60 2.47
N GLY A 203 5.87 -5.62 2.19
CA GLY A 203 5.45 -5.32 0.82
C GLY A 203 6.60 -4.92 -0.12
N LEU A 204 7.65 -4.26 0.38
CA LEU A 204 8.86 -4.01 -0.39
C LEU A 204 9.61 -5.31 -0.73
N THR A 205 9.71 -6.23 0.23
CA THR A 205 10.30 -7.57 0.01
C THR A 205 9.47 -8.40 -0.97
N ASP A 206 8.15 -8.38 -0.85
CA ASP A 206 7.25 -9.08 -1.78
C ASP A 206 7.41 -8.52 -3.21
N LEU A 207 7.59 -7.20 -3.34
CA LEU A 207 7.87 -6.55 -4.62
C LEU A 207 9.20 -6.97 -5.23
N MET A 208 10.24 -7.20 -4.42
CA MET A 208 11.51 -7.76 -4.89
C MET A 208 11.32 -9.16 -5.47
N GLY A 209 10.60 -10.02 -4.75
CA GLY A 209 10.28 -11.38 -5.20
C GLY A 209 9.45 -11.39 -6.49
N PHE A 210 8.46 -10.49 -6.61
CA PHE A 210 7.71 -10.28 -7.84
C PHE A 210 8.61 -9.87 -9.02
N ARG A 211 9.50 -8.88 -8.81
CA ARG A 211 10.43 -8.39 -9.83
C ARG A 211 11.35 -9.49 -10.32
N ASP A 212 11.91 -10.29 -9.42
CA ASP A 212 12.80 -11.41 -9.77
C ASP A 212 12.04 -12.48 -10.55
N SER A 213 10.89 -12.94 -10.02
CA SER A 213 10.05 -13.94 -10.67
C SER A 213 9.58 -13.53 -12.07
N LEU A 214 9.15 -12.28 -12.24
CA LEU A 214 8.64 -11.81 -13.53
C LEU A 214 9.77 -11.58 -14.55
N THR A 215 10.97 -11.20 -14.08
CA THR A 215 12.17 -11.11 -14.92
C THR A 215 12.58 -12.48 -15.45
N ASP A 216 12.59 -13.48 -14.57
CA ASP A 216 12.90 -14.86 -14.94
C ASP A 216 11.86 -15.40 -15.94
N TRP A 217 10.57 -15.18 -15.67
CA TRP A 217 9.50 -15.59 -16.58
C TRP A 217 9.62 -14.94 -17.97
N ALA A 218 9.89 -13.64 -18.03
CA ALA A 218 10.03 -12.91 -19.30
C ALA A 218 11.20 -13.43 -20.15
N ARG A 219 12.27 -13.95 -19.52
CA ARG A 219 13.40 -14.56 -20.20
C ARG A 219 13.11 -15.98 -20.67
N ASP A 220 12.42 -16.76 -19.85
CA ASP A 220 12.27 -18.21 -20.03
C ASP A 220 11.05 -18.58 -20.89
N VAL A 221 10.08 -17.68 -21.05
CA VAL A 221 8.85 -17.91 -21.80
C VAL A 221 8.79 -17.01 -23.04
N PRO A 222 9.17 -17.52 -24.23
CA PRO A 222 9.04 -16.79 -25.48
C PRO A 222 7.57 -16.54 -25.77
N SER A 223 7.11 -15.32 -25.55
CA SER A 223 5.72 -14.90 -25.79
C SER A 223 5.65 -13.41 -26.10
N ASP A 224 4.57 -12.97 -26.72
CA ASP A 224 4.30 -11.55 -26.97
C ASP A 224 4.06 -10.74 -25.68
N ALA A 225 3.85 -11.43 -24.56
CA ALA A 225 3.72 -10.84 -23.23
C ALA A 225 5.09 -10.67 -22.53
N ALA A 226 6.16 -11.29 -23.01
CA ALA A 226 7.49 -11.18 -22.39
C ALA A 226 8.01 -9.71 -22.32
N PRO A 227 7.89 -8.86 -23.36
CA PRO A 227 8.27 -7.45 -23.25
C PRO A 227 7.42 -6.67 -22.23
N VAL A 228 6.14 -7.03 -22.08
CA VAL A 228 5.23 -6.43 -21.09
C VAL A 228 5.64 -6.84 -19.67
N ALA A 229 5.95 -8.12 -19.47
CA ALA A 229 6.46 -8.64 -18.21
C ALA A 229 7.78 -7.97 -17.80
N ALA A 230 8.72 -7.84 -18.75
CA ALA A 230 9.99 -7.14 -18.52
C ALA A 230 9.77 -5.68 -18.09
N PHE A 231 8.84 -4.96 -18.73
CA PHE A 231 8.50 -3.60 -18.35
C PHE A 231 7.87 -3.51 -16.94
N CYS A 232 6.94 -4.42 -16.60
CA CYS A 232 6.39 -4.50 -15.25
C CYS A 232 7.47 -4.74 -14.18
N ALA A 233 8.42 -5.63 -14.46
CA ALA A 233 9.56 -5.90 -13.58
C ALA A 233 10.50 -4.69 -13.46
N GLU A 234 10.68 -3.92 -14.54
CA GLU A 234 11.46 -2.69 -14.53
C GLU A 234 10.81 -1.59 -13.67
N VAL A 235 9.49 -1.38 -13.79
CA VAL A 235 8.76 -0.43 -12.93
C VAL A 235 8.86 -0.85 -11.45
N ALA A 236 8.80 -2.15 -11.17
CA ALA A 236 9.02 -2.68 -9.82
C ALA A 236 10.45 -2.39 -9.33
N GLN A 237 11.48 -2.63 -10.16
CA GLN A 237 12.89 -2.34 -9.85
C GLN A 237 13.12 -0.88 -9.46
N HIS A 238 12.55 0.05 -10.21
CA HIS A 238 12.67 1.48 -9.90
C HIS A 238 11.94 1.85 -8.61
N THR A 239 10.75 1.26 -8.37
CA THR A 239 10.02 1.45 -7.12
C THR A 239 10.81 0.94 -5.93
N ILE A 240 11.45 -0.24 -6.06
CA ILE A 240 12.30 -0.83 -5.02
C ILE A 240 13.47 0.10 -4.68
N ALA A 241 14.20 0.60 -5.68
CA ALA A 241 15.36 1.46 -5.47
C ALA A 241 15.00 2.75 -4.71
N ILE A 242 13.85 3.37 -5.02
CA ILE A 242 13.35 4.53 -4.27
C ILE A 242 12.94 4.11 -2.85
N GLY A 243 12.22 3.00 -2.73
CA GLY A 243 11.75 2.46 -1.46
C GLY A 243 12.87 2.16 -0.47
N GLU A 244 13.95 1.52 -0.91
CA GLU A 244 15.13 1.22 -0.09
C GLU A 244 15.80 2.49 0.44
N LYS A 245 15.92 3.52 -0.39
CA LYS A 245 16.46 4.82 0.03
C LYS A 245 15.57 5.49 1.08
N VAL A 246 14.26 5.53 0.84
CA VAL A 246 13.27 6.11 1.78
C VAL A 246 13.29 5.35 3.11
N LEU A 247 13.36 4.02 3.07
CA LEU A 247 13.43 3.16 4.24
C LEU A 247 14.71 3.40 5.05
N GLY A 248 15.86 3.47 4.39
CA GLY A 248 17.14 3.77 5.04
C GLY A 248 17.16 5.14 5.71
N ASP A 249 16.65 6.17 5.05
CA ASP A 249 16.54 7.51 5.62
C ASP A 249 15.50 7.57 6.77
N PHE A 250 14.45 6.76 6.72
CA PHE A 250 13.46 6.63 7.80
C PHE A 250 14.10 5.98 9.03
N HIS A 251 14.74 4.82 8.87
CA HIS A 251 15.39 4.10 9.97
C HIS A 251 16.49 4.93 10.64
N ARG A 252 17.33 5.62 9.86
CA ARG A 252 18.38 6.50 10.40
C ARG A 252 17.81 7.57 11.35
N ARG A 253 16.63 8.13 11.03
CA ARG A 253 15.98 9.13 11.89
C ARG A 253 15.40 8.52 13.15
N ILE A 254 14.78 7.35 13.04
CA ILE A 254 14.22 6.65 14.21
C ILE A 254 15.34 6.18 15.15
N GLU A 255 16.46 5.69 14.62
CA GLU A 255 17.62 5.30 15.44
C GLU A 255 18.24 6.49 16.19
N ALA A 256 18.11 7.70 15.65
CA ALA A 256 18.46 8.95 16.33
C ALA A 256 17.31 9.45 17.26
N ILE A 257 16.68 8.56 18.02
CA ILE A 257 15.48 8.85 18.80
C ILE A 257 15.68 9.96 19.85
N GLY A 258 16.82 10.00 20.54
CA GLY A 258 17.12 11.03 21.54
C GLY A 258 17.13 12.44 20.94
N PRO A 259 17.95 12.71 19.91
CA PRO A 259 17.87 13.94 19.13
C PRO A 259 16.46 14.25 18.59
N LEU A 260 15.74 13.24 18.07
CA LEU A 260 14.37 13.40 17.56
C LEU A 260 13.37 13.81 18.65
N MET A 261 13.51 13.30 19.88
CA MET A 261 12.67 13.74 21.00
C MET A 261 12.94 15.18 21.40
N ARG A 262 14.15 15.70 21.18
CA ARG A 262 14.51 17.10 21.51
C ARG A 262 14.10 18.08 20.39
N ASP A 263 14.40 17.76 19.14
CA ASP A 263 14.01 18.52 17.94
C ASP A 263 12.78 17.89 17.27
N TRP A 264 11.67 17.90 18.01
CA TRP A 264 10.47 17.15 17.64
C TRP A 264 9.77 17.75 16.42
N ASP A 265 9.48 19.06 16.44
CA ASP A 265 8.55 19.68 15.48
C ASP A 265 9.04 19.54 14.04
N SER A 266 10.36 19.66 13.82
CA SER A 266 10.95 19.46 12.49
C SER A 266 11.21 17.99 12.18
N GLY A 267 11.61 17.20 13.19
CA GLY A 267 11.98 15.81 13.05
C GLY A 267 10.79 14.92 12.71
N ILE A 268 9.67 15.06 13.42
CA ILE A 268 8.48 14.22 13.22
C ILE A 268 7.84 14.45 11.86
N VAL A 269 7.85 15.68 11.35
CA VAL A 269 7.32 16.00 10.01
C VAL A 269 8.06 15.19 8.93
N ARG A 270 9.38 15.09 9.05
CA ARG A 270 10.21 14.31 8.11
C ARG A 270 9.94 12.81 8.21
N VAL A 271 9.81 12.29 9.44
CA VAL A 271 9.48 10.87 9.68
C VAL A 271 8.10 10.53 9.12
N ARG A 272 7.09 11.37 9.35
CA ARG A 272 5.75 11.23 8.77
C ARG A 272 5.78 11.28 7.24
N ALA A 273 6.52 12.22 6.66
CA ALA A 273 6.66 12.35 5.21
C ALA A 273 7.30 11.11 4.58
N GLN A 274 8.33 10.53 5.21
CA GLN A 274 8.97 9.30 4.74
C GLN A 274 8.04 8.08 4.83
N ALA A 275 7.34 7.90 5.95
CA ALA A 275 6.38 6.81 6.12
C ALA A 275 5.21 6.93 5.12
N ALA A 276 4.70 8.15 4.91
CA ALA A 276 3.65 8.43 3.94
C ALA A 276 4.13 8.16 2.51
N ARG A 277 5.34 8.64 2.15
CA ARG A 277 5.95 8.37 0.83
C ARG A 277 6.13 6.88 0.59
N MET A 278 6.54 6.11 1.60
CA MET A 278 6.65 4.66 1.50
C MET A 278 5.29 3.99 1.26
N ALA A 279 4.25 4.44 1.97
CA ALA A 279 2.89 3.95 1.76
C ALA A 279 2.38 4.25 0.35
N TRP A 280 2.67 5.45 -0.17
CA TRP A 280 2.37 5.82 -1.54
C TRP A 280 3.15 5.01 -2.58
N LEU A 281 4.46 4.82 -2.40
CA LEU A 281 5.29 4.02 -3.30
C LEU A 281 4.74 2.60 -3.48
N LEU A 282 4.29 1.97 -2.39
CA LEU A 282 3.79 0.60 -2.37
C LEU A 282 2.29 0.46 -2.67
N ASP A 283 1.57 1.57 -2.86
CA ASP A 283 0.13 1.57 -3.08
C ASP A 283 -0.28 0.91 -4.41
N GLY A 284 -1.04 -0.18 -4.33
CA GLY A 284 -1.49 -1.01 -5.44
C GLY A 284 -0.60 -2.22 -5.74
N TRP A 285 0.61 -2.29 -5.19
CA TRP A 285 1.52 -3.40 -5.45
C TRP A 285 1.07 -4.72 -4.82
N SER A 286 0.43 -4.70 -3.65
CA SER A 286 -0.07 -5.94 -3.01
C SER A 286 -1.05 -6.71 -3.88
N HIS A 287 -1.88 -6.00 -4.66
CA HIS A 287 -2.77 -6.64 -5.63
C HIS A 287 -1.98 -7.29 -6.77
N ILE A 288 -0.96 -6.61 -7.28
CA ILE A 288 -0.13 -7.10 -8.39
C ILE A 288 0.70 -8.31 -7.99
N THR A 289 1.37 -8.25 -6.84
CA THR A 289 2.17 -9.37 -6.34
C THR A 289 1.28 -10.57 -6.07
N GLY A 290 0.14 -10.38 -5.40
CA GLY A 290 -0.84 -11.44 -5.14
C GLY A 290 -1.46 -12.02 -6.41
N ALA A 291 -1.76 -11.20 -7.41
CA ALA A 291 -2.27 -11.66 -8.71
C ALA A 291 -1.23 -12.49 -9.48
N TRP A 292 0.04 -12.09 -9.45
CA TRP A 292 1.12 -12.85 -10.06
C TRP A 292 1.37 -14.19 -9.35
N GLU A 293 1.35 -14.21 -8.02
CA GLU A 293 1.48 -15.46 -7.25
C GLU A 293 0.37 -16.47 -7.55
N VAL A 294 -0.87 -15.99 -7.80
CA VAL A 294 -1.95 -16.86 -8.27
C VAL A 294 -1.68 -17.35 -9.69
N ALA A 295 -1.26 -16.46 -10.59
CA ALA A 295 -0.97 -16.83 -11.98
C ALA A 295 0.18 -17.83 -12.11
N GLN A 296 1.18 -17.79 -11.22
CA GLN A 296 2.30 -18.74 -11.23
C GLN A 296 1.87 -20.20 -11.07
N THR A 297 0.71 -20.47 -10.46
CA THR A 297 0.19 -21.84 -10.33
C THR A 297 -0.57 -22.32 -11.55
N GLU A 298 -0.81 -21.43 -12.53
CA GLU A 298 -1.55 -21.72 -13.76
C GLU A 298 -0.61 -22.07 -14.92
N ASP A 299 -1.19 -22.47 -16.05
CA ASP A 299 -0.44 -22.72 -17.28
C ASP A 299 0.17 -21.42 -17.89
N ARG A 300 1.12 -21.59 -18.82
CA ARG A 300 1.85 -20.48 -19.43
C ARG A 300 0.97 -19.50 -20.21
N HIS A 301 -0.15 -19.97 -20.78
CA HIS A 301 -1.06 -19.11 -21.51
C HIS A 301 -1.84 -18.21 -20.54
N GLN A 302 -2.31 -18.77 -19.42
CA GLN A 302 -2.95 -18.01 -18.35
C GLN A 302 -1.97 -17.03 -17.67
N GLN A 303 -0.70 -17.42 -17.49
CA GLN A 303 0.34 -16.51 -17.02
C GLN A 303 0.52 -15.31 -17.96
N ALA A 304 0.59 -15.54 -19.27
CA ALA A 304 0.69 -14.45 -20.25
C ALA A 304 -0.55 -13.52 -20.23
N ALA A 305 -1.75 -14.07 -20.05
CA ALA A 305 -2.96 -13.27 -19.87
C ALA A 305 -2.91 -12.43 -18.59
N ALA A 306 -2.45 -13.02 -17.48
CA ALA A 306 -2.29 -12.30 -16.21
C ALA A 306 -1.31 -11.13 -16.34
N VAL A 307 -0.19 -11.29 -17.05
CA VAL A 307 0.78 -10.19 -17.30
C VAL A 307 0.10 -8.97 -17.94
N ASN A 308 -0.82 -9.18 -18.88
CA ASN A 308 -1.56 -8.10 -19.53
C ASN A 308 -2.52 -7.40 -18.56
N ASP A 309 -3.17 -8.16 -17.68
CA ASP A 309 -4.04 -7.61 -16.62
C ASP A 309 -3.23 -6.81 -15.59
N LEU A 310 -2.04 -7.29 -15.21
CA LEU A 310 -1.11 -6.58 -14.33
C LEU A 310 -0.69 -5.25 -14.94
N PHE A 311 -0.31 -5.24 -16.23
CA PHE A 311 0.09 -4.03 -16.93
C PHE A 311 -1.00 -2.94 -16.92
N ARG A 312 -2.28 -3.34 -17.02
CA ARG A 312 -3.42 -2.40 -16.95
C ARG A 312 -3.53 -1.68 -15.60
N THR A 313 -3.09 -2.31 -14.52
CA THR A 313 -3.24 -1.82 -13.14
C THR A 313 -1.91 -1.36 -12.52
N LEU A 314 -0.83 -1.38 -13.30
CA LEU A 314 0.54 -1.11 -12.86
C LEU A 314 0.67 0.27 -12.18
N PRO A 315 1.15 0.35 -10.91
CA PRO A 315 1.42 1.59 -10.20
C PRO A 315 2.60 2.34 -10.79
N LEU A 316 2.40 3.05 -11.90
CA LEU A 316 3.45 3.89 -12.47
C LEU A 316 3.91 4.96 -11.45
N LEU A 317 5.21 5.26 -11.47
CA LEU A 317 5.80 6.28 -10.62
C LEU A 317 5.43 7.69 -11.15
N PRO A 318 5.01 8.62 -10.28
CA PRO A 318 4.81 10.01 -10.68
C PRO A 318 6.11 10.69 -11.12
N ARG A 319 5.99 11.76 -11.91
CA ARG A 319 7.13 12.49 -12.48
C ARG A 319 8.07 13.10 -11.43
N THR A 320 7.57 13.44 -10.25
CA THR A 320 8.42 13.96 -9.17
C THR A 320 9.30 12.90 -8.52
N GLU A 321 8.98 11.62 -8.70
CA GLU A 321 9.66 10.50 -8.04
C GLU A 321 10.73 9.85 -8.91
N SER A 322 10.63 10.01 -10.23
CA SER A 322 11.53 9.40 -11.21
C SER A 322 11.90 10.39 -12.30
N SER A 323 13.18 10.46 -12.66
CA SER A 323 13.64 11.20 -13.84
C SER A 323 13.20 10.56 -15.15
N ARG A 324 12.82 9.28 -15.12
CA ARG A 324 12.30 8.52 -16.25
C ARG A 324 10.78 8.63 -16.33
N ASP A 325 10.27 8.94 -17.52
CA ASP A 325 8.82 9.05 -17.78
C ASP A 325 8.22 7.66 -18.09
N PHE A 326 7.83 6.95 -17.03
CA PHE A 326 7.19 5.63 -17.16
C PHE A 326 5.84 5.66 -17.87
N VAL A 327 5.16 6.82 -17.92
CA VAL A 327 3.90 6.95 -18.63
C VAL A 327 4.15 6.91 -20.13
N GLU A 328 5.20 7.57 -20.59
CA GLU A 328 5.61 7.52 -22.00
C GLU A 328 6.14 6.14 -22.38
N ASP A 329 6.98 5.53 -21.54
CA ASP A 329 7.48 4.17 -21.79
C ASP A 329 6.34 3.14 -21.87
N ALA A 330 5.34 3.24 -21.00
CA ALA A 330 4.17 2.38 -21.04
C ALA A 330 3.39 2.51 -22.37
N LYS A 331 3.31 3.72 -22.96
CA LYS A 331 2.69 3.90 -24.28
C LYS A 331 3.47 3.16 -25.36
N GLN A 332 4.80 3.21 -25.33
CA GLN A 332 5.65 2.55 -26.32
C GLN A 332 5.50 1.03 -26.23
N VAL A 333 5.56 0.46 -25.02
CA VAL A 333 5.32 -0.97 -24.77
C VAL A 333 3.95 -1.39 -25.27
N LYS A 334 2.91 -0.59 -24.99
CA LYS A 334 1.54 -0.86 -25.45
C LYS A 334 1.40 -0.80 -26.98
N GLN A 335 2.06 0.14 -27.66
CA GLN A 335 2.04 0.23 -29.12
C GLN A 335 2.71 -0.97 -29.79
N ALA A 336 3.82 -1.44 -29.22
CA ALA A 336 4.49 -2.67 -29.67
C ALA A 336 3.59 -3.89 -29.46
N HIS A 337 2.92 -3.98 -28.30
CA HIS A 337 2.06 -5.10 -27.94
C HIS A 337 0.68 -5.11 -28.65
N ARG A 338 0.15 -3.95 -29.06
CA ARG A 338 -1.11 -3.85 -29.84
C ARG A 338 -1.03 -4.56 -31.20
N ARG A 339 0.17 -4.79 -31.74
CA ARG A 339 0.35 -5.51 -33.00
C ARG A 339 0.14 -7.03 -32.86
N SER A 340 0.11 -7.57 -31.64
CA SER A 340 0.03 -9.02 -31.38
C SER A 340 -1.28 -9.50 -30.73
N VAL A 341 -2.10 -8.66 -30.10
CA VAL A 341 -3.32 -9.12 -29.39
C VAL A 341 -4.61 -8.49 -29.93
N ARG A 342 -5.33 -9.26 -30.76
CA ARG A 342 -6.79 -9.14 -30.94
C ARG A 342 -7.45 -10.28 -30.18
N MET A 343 -7.84 -10.09 -28.92
CA MET A 343 -8.95 -10.82 -28.30
C MET A 343 -9.16 -10.37 -26.86
N LEU A 344 -10.40 -9.96 -26.58
CA LEU A 344 -11.24 -10.24 -25.41
C LEU A 344 -12.38 -9.21 -25.47
N GLU A 345 -13.23 -9.36 -26.50
CA GLU A 345 -14.56 -8.77 -26.50
C GLU A 345 -15.50 -9.79 -25.88
N ASP A 346 -16.07 -9.45 -24.72
CA ASP A 346 -17.50 -9.67 -24.52
C ASP A 346 -18.05 -8.58 -23.59
N TRP A 347 -18.45 -7.46 -24.19
CA TRP A 347 -18.85 -6.23 -23.48
C TRP A 347 -20.33 -5.86 -23.68
N ARG A 348 -21.10 -6.70 -24.38
CA ARG A 348 -22.47 -6.37 -24.81
C ARG A 348 -23.56 -6.65 -23.77
N THR A 349 -23.31 -7.49 -22.78
CA THR A 349 -24.41 -8.07 -21.97
C THR A 349 -24.68 -7.31 -20.66
N GLY A 350 -23.75 -6.48 -20.18
CA GLY A 350 -23.88 -5.81 -18.88
C GLY A 350 -23.98 -6.77 -17.69
N GLN A 351 -23.72 -8.07 -17.90
CA GLN A 351 -23.72 -9.08 -16.85
C GLN A 351 -22.39 -9.07 -16.10
N MET A 352 -22.44 -9.26 -14.79
CA MET A 352 -21.24 -9.37 -13.97
C MET A 352 -20.50 -10.66 -14.33
N ASP A 353 -19.23 -10.52 -14.73
CA ASP A 353 -18.33 -11.67 -14.94
C ASP A 353 -17.99 -12.29 -13.57
N ILE A 354 -18.70 -13.37 -13.24
CA ILE A 354 -18.57 -14.09 -11.96
C ILE A 354 -17.17 -14.68 -11.82
N ASP A 355 -16.54 -15.11 -12.91
CA ASP A 355 -15.21 -15.73 -12.86
C ASP A 355 -14.12 -14.67 -12.66
N ALA A 356 -14.28 -13.48 -13.25
CA ALA A 356 -13.43 -12.33 -12.92
C ALA A 356 -13.59 -11.90 -11.45
N ILE A 357 -14.82 -11.85 -10.92
CA ILE A 357 -15.06 -11.56 -9.50
C ILE A 357 -14.34 -12.57 -8.60
N ARG A 358 -14.50 -13.88 -8.88
CA ARG A 358 -13.85 -14.95 -8.10
C ARG A 358 -12.32 -14.84 -8.12
N ARG A 359 -11.72 -14.52 -9.26
CA ARG A 359 -10.26 -14.28 -9.34
C ARG A 359 -9.83 -13.10 -8.49
N ILE A 360 -10.56 -11.98 -8.53
CA ILE A 360 -10.26 -10.80 -7.70
C ILE A 360 -10.43 -11.10 -6.20
N GLU A 361 -11.47 -11.85 -5.83
CA GLU A 361 -11.67 -12.32 -4.46
C GLU A 361 -10.55 -13.26 -3.98
N ALA A 362 -10.04 -14.12 -4.85
CA ALA A 362 -8.89 -14.99 -4.56
C ALA A 362 -7.61 -14.17 -4.30
N VAL A 363 -7.34 -13.15 -5.11
CA VAL A 363 -6.22 -12.23 -4.89
C VAL A 363 -6.39 -11.47 -3.56
N LYS A 364 -7.59 -10.95 -3.29
CA LYS A 364 -7.91 -10.25 -2.03
C LYS A 364 -7.75 -11.15 -0.80
N ALA A 365 -8.01 -12.46 -0.93
CA ALA A 365 -7.81 -13.42 0.15
C ALA A 365 -6.32 -13.73 0.43
N ARG A 366 -5.42 -13.52 -0.54
CA ARG A 366 -3.97 -13.72 -0.39
C ARG A 366 -3.23 -12.45 0.04
N SER A 367 -3.67 -11.29 -0.45
CA SER A 367 -2.96 -10.02 -0.25
C SER A 367 -3.92 -8.92 0.24
N PRO A 368 -4.34 -8.97 1.52
CA PRO A 368 -5.36 -8.09 2.11
C PRO A 368 -4.93 -6.64 2.42
#